data_AF-A0A7V6UXI4-F1
#
_entry.id   AF-A0A7V6UXI4-F1
#
_cell.length_a   1.000
_cell.length_b   1.000
_cell.length_c   1.000
_cell.angle_alpha   90.00
_cell.angle_beta   90.00
_cell.angle_gamma   90.00
#
_symmetry.space_group_name_H-M   'P 1'
#
loop_
_entity.id
_entity.type
_entity.pdbx_description
1 polymer ?
#
loop_
_entity_poly.entity_id
_entity_poly.type
_entity_poly.pdbx_seq_one_letter_code
_entity_poly.pdbx_strand_id
1 'polypeptide(L)'
;MLDLKQELANYPPINIAGLKEKDPTLPDKIISSITLYNQALESIRSNSEDIAIIELKKAIALNPDFYEAMNLLGLCYCFINETEKAEELFKRVLDGEKNSIRALNYIKMIKGDIGTDSISSRAKKRERRSIKEKTRKRESEKGTGKNYRVSLLKYALSFVAGAVLMFILNMAFMQGSNASLPDPDTSSEEIIRQLNEKIKNQERAYNKLSEDYRALEENFEKVSQNLEYYKFSVKLYEIEDLYDKREYEPAADMLILMKTVDFKGEEKERFDKLYEKVMPAAANKVYEEGLVLANTKRQYEEAIKKLNKVQMYKEDFRHMDAVLYYLGKCYQQLNDSRNALATYQKLMEQYPQSSYIKWAKIRIYELTQIP
;
A
#
# COMPACT_ATOMS: atom_id res chain seq x y z
N MET A 1 -6.47 -7.31 -18.97
CA MET A 1 -6.28 -7.12 -17.51
C MET A 1 -6.91 -8.32 -16.84
N LEU A 2 -6.18 -8.98 -15.94
CA LEU A 2 -6.67 -10.15 -15.22
C LEU A 2 -7.84 -9.73 -14.31
N ASP A 3 -9.02 -10.34 -14.47
CA ASP A 3 -10.13 -10.15 -13.54
C ASP A 3 -9.99 -11.17 -12.40
N LEU A 4 -9.40 -10.71 -11.29
CA LEU A 4 -9.11 -11.56 -10.13
C LEU A 4 -10.40 -12.14 -9.51
N LYS A 5 -11.53 -11.43 -9.59
CA LYS A 5 -12.81 -11.92 -9.06
C LYS A 5 -13.42 -13.01 -9.93
N GLN A 6 -13.26 -12.91 -11.24
CA GLN A 6 -13.68 -13.96 -12.15
C GLN A 6 -12.87 -15.24 -11.92
N GLU A 7 -11.56 -15.10 -11.71
CA GLU A 7 -10.67 -16.24 -11.40
C GLU A 7 -11.01 -16.91 -10.06
N LEU A 8 -11.56 -16.17 -9.10
CA LEU A 8 -11.97 -16.72 -7.80
C LEU A 8 -13.02 -17.82 -7.87
N ALA A 9 -13.79 -17.90 -8.97
CA ALA A 9 -14.69 -19.02 -9.20
C ALA A 9 -13.95 -20.37 -9.24
N ASN A 10 -12.64 -20.34 -9.55
CA ASN A 10 -11.77 -21.51 -9.60
C ASN A 10 -11.10 -21.84 -8.25
N TYR A 11 -11.38 -21.08 -7.19
CA TYR A 11 -10.81 -21.23 -5.85
C TYR A 11 -11.92 -21.31 -4.77
N PRO A 12 -12.49 -22.51 -4.53
CA PRO A 12 -13.46 -22.67 -3.47
C PRO A 12 -12.80 -22.56 -2.08
N PRO A 13 -13.51 -22.06 -1.06
CA PRO A 13 -13.05 -22.13 0.31
C PRO A 13 -12.95 -23.60 0.74
N ILE A 14 -11.92 -23.91 1.51
CA ILE A 14 -11.64 -25.26 1.99
C ILE A 14 -12.38 -25.47 3.32
N ASN A 15 -13.23 -26.50 3.39
CA ASN A 15 -13.99 -26.82 4.60
C ASN A 15 -13.10 -27.47 5.67
N ILE A 16 -12.69 -26.68 6.67
CA ILE A 16 -11.84 -27.14 7.78
C ILE A 16 -12.55 -28.19 8.65
N ALA A 17 -13.86 -28.03 8.90
CA ALA A 17 -14.61 -28.96 9.74
C ALA A 17 -14.65 -30.36 9.10
N GLY A 18 -14.94 -30.43 7.80
CA GLY A 18 -14.93 -31.69 7.06
C GLY A 18 -13.53 -32.32 6.93
N LEU A 19 -12.45 -31.53 6.98
CA LEU A 19 -11.09 -32.06 7.04
C LEU A 19 -10.76 -32.66 8.41
N LYS A 20 -11.16 -32.00 9.50
CA LYS A 20 -10.99 -32.50 10.88
C LYS A 20 -11.79 -33.78 11.14
N GLU A 21 -12.95 -33.92 10.54
CA GLU A 21 -13.75 -35.16 10.63
C GLU A 21 -13.06 -36.35 9.96
N LYS A 22 -12.34 -36.11 8.85
CA LYS A 22 -11.61 -37.16 8.11
C LYS A 22 -10.25 -37.46 8.73
N ASP A 23 -9.56 -36.44 9.22
CA ASP A 23 -8.28 -36.54 9.90
C ASP A 23 -8.31 -35.68 11.18
N PRO A 24 -8.67 -36.28 12.33
CA PRO A 24 -8.69 -35.59 13.61
C PRO A 24 -7.30 -35.18 14.11
N THR A 25 -6.21 -35.70 13.51
CA THR A 25 -4.83 -35.43 13.90
C THR A 25 -4.16 -34.34 13.06
N LEU A 26 -4.94 -33.66 12.21
CA LEU A 26 -4.45 -32.64 11.30
C LEU A 26 -3.67 -31.55 12.07
N PRO A 27 -2.40 -31.28 11.71
CA PRO A 27 -1.59 -30.31 12.43
C PRO A 27 -2.21 -28.90 12.46
N ASP A 28 -2.12 -28.22 13.61
CA ASP A 28 -2.65 -26.87 13.80
C ASP A 28 -2.09 -25.85 12.79
N LYS A 29 -0.85 -26.05 12.32
CA LYS A 29 -0.23 -25.23 11.27
C LYS A 29 -0.95 -25.35 9.94
N ILE A 30 -1.41 -26.55 9.56
CA ILE A 30 -2.17 -26.79 8.34
C ILE A 30 -3.58 -26.19 8.45
N ILE A 31 -4.23 -26.35 9.61
CA ILE A 31 -5.53 -25.72 9.88
C ILE A 31 -5.43 -24.19 9.81
N SER A 32 -4.38 -23.62 10.42
CA SER A 32 -4.13 -22.18 10.41
C SER A 32 -3.81 -21.67 9.01
N SER A 33 -3.03 -22.40 8.21
CA SER A 33 -2.76 -22.03 6.82
C SER A 33 -4.04 -22.04 5.97
N ILE A 34 -4.91 -23.05 6.15
CA ILE A 34 -6.18 -23.13 5.43
C ILE A 34 -7.14 -22.01 5.85
N THR A 35 -7.13 -21.65 7.13
CA THR A 35 -7.92 -20.52 7.65
C THR A 35 -7.49 -19.22 6.98
N LEU A 36 -6.19 -18.95 6.92
CA LEU A 36 -5.62 -17.78 6.25
C LEU A 36 -5.91 -17.78 4.74
N TYR A 37 -5.87 -18.93 4.08
CA TYR A 37 -6.25 -19.06 2.68
C TYR A 37 -7.74 -18.73 2.44
N ASN A 38 -8.64 -19.24 3.30
CA ASN A 38 -10.06 -18.91 3.21
C ASN A 38 -10.34 -17.43 3.50
N GLN A 39 -9.60 -16.84 4.44
CA GLN A 39 -9.64 -15.40 4.70
C GLN A 39 -9.16 -14.59 3.49
N ALA A 40 -8.08 -15.02 2.84
CA ALA A 40 -7.60 -14.38 1.63
C ALA A 40 -8.63 -14.40 0.50
N LEU A 41 -9.34 -15.52 0.30
CA LEU A 41 -10.45 -15.58 -0.65
C LEU A 41 -11.52 -14.52 -0.36
N GLU A 42 -11.84 -14.30 0.91
CA GLU A 42 -12.82 -13.30 1.33
C GLU A 42 -12.28 -11.86 1.21
N SER A 43 -11.01 -11.64 1.54
CA SER A 43 -10.30 -10.38 1.35
C SER A 43 -10.29 -9.95 -0.12
N ILE A 44 -10.08 -10.88 -1.06
CA ILE A 44 -10.15 -10.57 -2.49
C ILE A 44 -11.58 -10.25 -2.94
N ARG A 45 -12.59 -11.01 -2.47
CA ARG A 45 -14.01 -10.69 -2.76
C ARG A 45 -14.38 -9.28 -2.31
N SER A 46 -13.77 -8.86 -1.20
CA SER A 46 -13.92 -7.55 -0.56
C SER A 46 -13.03 -6.44 -1.15
N ASN A 47 -12.39 -6.63 -2.30
CA ASN A 47 -11.45 -5.68 -2.92
C ASN A 47 -10.29 -5.26 -1.99
N SER A 48 -9.79 -6.18 -1.19
CA SER A 48 -8.67 -5.97 -0.27
C SER A 48 -7.50 -6.89 -0.63
N GLU A 49 -7.00 -6.76 -1.85
CA GLU A 49 -5.98 -7.64 -2.43
C GLU A 49 -4.65 -7.58 -1.66
N ASP A 50 -4.27 -6.40 -1.14
CA ASP A 50 -3.08 -6.25 -0.30
C ASP A 50 -3.15 -7.11 0.98
N ILE A 51 -4.34 -7.21 1.58
CA ILE A 51 -4.59 -8.03 2.76
C ILE A 51 -4.54 -9.51 2.38
N ALA A 52 -5.16 -9.88 1.26
CA ALA A 52 -5.12 -11.24 0.75
C ALA A 52 -3.68 -11.70 0.46
N ILE A 53 -2.84 -10.83 -0.09
CA ILE A 53 -1.41 -11.11 -0.31
C ILE A 53 -0.71 -11.40 1.02
N ILE A 54 -0.99 -10.63 2.07
CA ILE A 54 -0.41 -10.86 3.41
C ILE A 54 -0.89 -12.19 4.01
N GLU A 55 -2.19 -12.48 3.90
CA GLU A 55 -2.81 -13.71 4.40
C GLU A 55 -2.26 -14.94 3.69
N LEU A 56 -2.12 -14.89 2.36
CA LEU A 56 -1.55 -15.97 1.56
C LEU A 56 -0.06 -16.17 1.85
N LYS A 57 0.72 -15.09 2.00
CA LYS A 57 2.13 -15.20 2.44
C LYS A 57 2.25 -15.92 3.77
N LYS A 58 1.39 -15.57 4.74
CA LYS A 58 1.35 -16.24 6.05
C LYS A 58 0.91 -17.70 5.92
N ALA A 59 -0.09 -17.99 5.09
CA ALA A 59 -0.57 -19.35 4.83
C ALA A 59 0.56 -20.23 4.29
N ILE A 60 1.31 -19.74 3.29
CA ILE A 60 2.44 -20.45 2.69
C ILE A 60 3.61 -20.58 3.67
N ALA A 61 3.86 -19.58 4.54
CA ALA A 61 4.90 -19.69 5.56
C ALA A 61 4.58 -20.79 6.61
N LEU A 62 3.30 -21.00 6.91
CA LEU A 62 2.85 -22.05 7.83
C LEU A 62 2.77 -23.43 7.17
N ASN A 63 2.48 -23.46 5.86
CA ASN A 63 2.41 -24.66 5.05
C ASN A 63 3.08 -24.41 3.68
N PRO A 64 4.41 -24.65 3.57
CA PRO A 64 5.19 -24.35 2.37
C PRO A 64 4.73 -25.09 1.09
N ASP A 65 4.08 -26.23 1.25
CA ASP A 65 3.56 -27.07 0.15
C ASP A 65 2.09 -26.76 -0.16
N PHE A 66 1.56 -25.63 0.32
CA PHE A 66 0.18 -25.22 0.05
C PHE A 66 0.03 -24.60 -1.34
N TYR A 67 0.16 -25.43 -2.37
CA TYR A 67 0.22 -25.01 -3.77
C TYR A 67 -1.03 -24.24 -4.25
N GLU A 68 -2.20 -24.54 -3.70
CA GLU A 68 -3.42 -23.77 -3.99
C GLU A 68 -3.31 -22.32 -3.51
N ALA A 69 -2.73 -22.09 -2.32
CA ALA A 69 -2.47 -20.75 -1.80
C ALA A 69 -1.34 -20.04 -2.59
N MET A 70 -0.33 -20.77 -3.05
CA MET A 70 0.73 -20.23 -3.91
C MET A 70 0.19 -19.80 -5.28
N ASN A 71 -0.70 -20.60 -5.88
CA ASN A 71 -1.39 -20.25 -7.13
C ASN A 71 -2.24 -18.99 -6.96
N LEU A 72 -3.02 -18.90 -5.87
CA LEU A 72 -3.84 -17.72 -5.60
C LEU A 72 -2.99 -16.48 -5.32
N LEU A 73 -1.85 -16.62 -4.62
CA LEU A 73 -0.91 -15.53 -4.40
C LEU A 73 -0.27 -15.06 -5.71
N GLY A 74 0.10 -16.00 -6.59
CA GLY A 74 0.60 -15.68 -7.92
C GLY A 74 -0.42 -14.87 -8.73
N LEU A 75 -1.71 -15.20 -8.64
CA LEU A 75 -2.76 -14.39 -9.27
C LEU A 75 -2.88 -13.00 -8.66
N CYS A 76 -2.79 -12.88 -7.33
CA CYS A 76 -2.81 -11.57 -6.67
C CYS A 76 -1.62 -10.71 -7.13
N TYR A 77 -0.44 -11.29 -7.32
CA TYR A 77 0.71 -10.61 -7.89
C TYR A 77 0.51 -10.21 -9.36
N CYS A 78 -0.07 -11.08 -10.19
CA CYS A 78 -0.48 -10.68 -11.54
C CYS A 78 -1.45 -9.49 -11.54
N PHE A 79 -2.37 -9.45 -10.58
CA PHE A 79 -3.34 -8.37 -10.46
C PHE A 79 -2.69 -7.02 -10.09
N ILE A 80 -1.66 -7.03 -9.23
CA ILE A 80 -0.89 -5.82 -8.87
C ILE A 80 0.29 -5.54 -9.80
N ASN A 81 0.35 -6.18 -10.97
CA ASN A 81 1.42 -6.08 -11.97
C ASN A 81 2.83 -6.48 -11.47
N GLU A 82 2.92 -7.36 -10.46
CA GLU A 82 4.19 -7.99 -10.02
C GLU A 82 4.40 -9.34 -10.74
N THR A 83 4.51 -9.30 -12.08
CA THR A 83 4.54 -10.49 -12.94
C THR A 83 5.71 -11.44 -12.68
N GLU A 84 6.87 -10.91 -12.28
CA GLU A 84 8.06 -11.71 -12.02
C GLU A 84 7.87 -12.58 -10.77
N LYS A 85 7.30 -12.01 -9.70
CA LYS A 85 7.00 -12.75 -8.46
C LYS A 85 5.88 -13.75 -8.67
N ALA A 86 4.90 -13.42 -9.51
CA ALA A 86 3.86 -14.35 -9.91
C ALA A 86 4.45 -15.56 -10.65
N GLU A 87 5.32 -15.34 -11.65
CA GLU A 87 5.96 -16.41 -12.40
C GLU A 87 6.82 -17.30 -11.49
N GLU A 88 7.57 -16.72 -10.55
CA GLU A 88 8.36 -17.47 -9.57
C GLU A 88 7.48 -18.41 -8.72
N LEU A 89 6.36 -17.90 -8.20
CA LEU A 89 5.42 -18.73 -7.43
C LEU A 89 4.82 -19.85 -8.26
N PHE A 90 4.41 -19.59 -9.50
CA PHE A 90 3.86 -20.63 -10.36
C PHE A 90 4.91 -21.68 -10.73
N LYS A 91 6.18 -21.31 -10.93
CA LYS A 91 7.27 -22.28 -11.13
C LYS A 91 7.46 -23.16 -9.90
N ARG A 92 7.45 -22.58 -8.69
CA ARG A 92 7.51 -23.36 -7.44
C ARG A 92 6.36 -24.34 -7.31
N VAL A 93 5.15 -23.96 -7.74
CA VAL A 93 4.02 -24.88 -7.81
C VAL A 93 4.29 -26.02 -8.80
N LEU A 94 4.88 -25.75 -9.97
CA LEU A 94 5.19 -26.81 -10.96
C LEU A 94 6.33 -27.73 -10.51
N ASP A 95 7.28 -27.24 -9.71
CA ASP A 95 8.34 -28.06 -9.17
C ASP A 95 7.79 -29.09 -8.17
N GLY A 96 6.80 -28.70 -7.36
CA GLY A 96 6.10 -29.55 -6.39
C GLY A 96 4.97 -30.40 -7.00
N GLU A 97 4.15 -29.79 -7.85
CA GLU A 97 3.06 -30.41 -8.60
C GLU A 97 3.36 -30.35 -10.11
N LYS A 98 4.17 -31.30 -10.59
CA LYS A 98 4.62 -31.38 -11.99
C LYS A 98 3.52 -31.34 -13.06
N ASN A 99 2.26 -31.61 -12.69
CA ASN A 99 1.09 -31.58 -13.57
C ASN A 99 0.04 -30.53 -13.16
N SER A 100 0.43 -29.46 -12.46
CA SER A 100 -0.51 -28.39 -12.10
C SER A 100 -0.93 -27.59 -13.33
N ILE A 101 -2.06 -28.00 -13.93
CA ILE A 101 -2.66 -27.36 -15.14
C ILE A 101 -2.88 -25.87 -14.91
N ARG A 102 -3.24 -25.49 -13.68
CA ARG A 102 -3.54 -24.10 -13.31
C ARG A 102 -2.29 -23.21 -13.35
N ALA A 103 -1.20 -23.64 -12.71
CA ALA A 103 0.07 -22.91 -12.74
C ALA A 103 0.65 -22.80 -14.16
N LEU A 104 0.55 -23.88 -14.97
CA LEU A 104 0.95 -23.84 -16.39
C LEU A 104 0.16 -22.79 -17.19
N ASN A 105 -1.16 -22.75 -16.99
CA ASN A 105 -2.02 -21.78 -17.70
C ASN A 105 -1.70 -20.34 -17.28
N TYR A 106 -1.42 -20.08 -16.00
CA TYR A 106 -1.04 -18.75 -15.55
C TYR A 106 0.34 -18.32 -16.05
N ILE A 107 1.33 -19.22 -16.13
CA ILE A 107 2.63 -18.91 -16.76
C ILE A 107 2.45 -18.58 -18.24
N LYS A 108 1.63 -19.35 -18.98
CA LYS A 108 1.32 -19.07 -20.39
C LYS A 108 0.63 -17.71 -20.55
N MET A 109 -0.30 -17.38 -19.65
CA MET A 109 -0.97 -16.08 -19.61
C MET A 109 0.02 -14.94 -19.38
N ILE A 110 0.97 -15.09 -18.45
CA ILE A 110 2.03 -14.08 -18.18
C ILE A 110 2.92 -13.89 -19.41
N LYS A 111 3.32 -14.98 -20.09
CA LYS A 111 4.25 -14.94 -21.22
C LYS A 111 3.63 -14.45 -22.54
N GLY A 112 2.31 -14.22 -22.56
CA GLY A 112 1.59 -13.80 -23.76
C GLY A 112 1.50 -14.88 -24.85
N ASP A 113 1.82 -16.13 -24.51
CA ASP A 113 1.89 -17.23 -25.47
C ASP A 113 0.50 -17.88 -25.62
N ILE A 114 -0.37 -17.22 -26.37
CA ILE A 114 -1.59 -17.84 -26.92
C ILE A 114 -1.17 -18.58 -28.19
N GLY A 115 -0.37 -19.62 -28.00
CA GLY A 115 -0.04 -20.62 -29.02
C GLY A 115 -1.06 -21.75 -28.98
N THR A 116 -1.83 -21.86 -30.06
CA THR A 116 -2.68 -23.00 -30.38
C THR A 116 -1.93 -24.31 -30.23
N ASP A 117 -2.38 -25.22 -29.35
CA ASP A 117 -2.71 -26.57 -29.78
C ASP A 117 -3.47 -27.39 -28.73
N SER A 118 -4.46 -28.10 -29.26
CA SER A 118 -5.29 -29.16 -28.70
C SER A 118 -4.49 -30.26 -28.00
N ILE A 119 -5.08 -31.04 -27.08
CA ILE A 119 -5.78 -32.31 -27.34
C ILE A 119 -6.58 -32.67 -26.07
N SER A 120 -7.93 -32.63 -26.07
CA SER A 120 -8.90 -33.69 -26.45
C SER A 120 -9.32 -34.56 -25.24
N SER A 121 -10.54 -35.07 -25.05
CA SER A 121 -11.80 -35.02 -25.81
C SER A 121 -12.92 -35.77 -25.04
N ARG A 122 -14.17 -35.57 -25.49
CA ARG A 122 -15.48 -36.23 -25.17
C ARG A 122 -16.22 -35.64 -23.96
N ALA A 123 -17.45 -35.11 -24.09
CA ALA A 123 -18.55 -35.54 -24.95
C ALA A 123 -19.40 -34.39 -25.54
N LYS A 124 -19.72 -34.58 -26.82
CA LYS A 124 -20.83 -34.07 -27.66
C LYS A 124 -22.15 -33.83 -26.88
N LYS A 125 -23.13 -33.03 -27.29
CA LYS A 125 -23.42 -32.11 -28.43
C LYS A 125 -24.93 -31.78 -28.31
N ARG A 126 -25.33 -30.60 -28.83
CA ARG A 126 -26.69 -30.03 -29.00
C ARG A 126 -27.12 -29.22 -27.77
N GLU A 127 -27.37 -27.91 -27.90
CA GLU A 127 -28.42 -27.36 -28.76
C GLU A 127 -28.03 -26.04 -29.46
N ARG A 128 -28.84 -25.68 -30.45
CA ARG A 128 -28.60 -24.74 -31.56
C ARG A 128 -29.07 -23.32 -31.25
N ARG A 129 -28.37 -22.35 -31.88
CA ARG A 129 -28.87 -21.06 -32.44
C ARG A 129 -29.42 -20.07 -31.40
N SER A 130 -29.28 -18.75 -31.50
CA SER A 130 -28.78 -17.77 -32.47
C SER A 130 -28.77 -16.44 -31.67
N ILE A 131 -27.83 -15.53 -31.84
CA ILE A 131 -28.03 -14.24 -32.53
C ILE A 131 -26.70 -13.47 -32.40
N LYS A 132 -26.27 -12.87 -33.51
CA LYS A 132 -25.16 -11.91 -33.58
C LYS A 132 -25.62 -10.55 -33.06
N GLU A 133 -24.83 -9.89 -32.23
CA GLU A 133 -24.53 -8.47 -32.41
C GLU A 133 -23.22 -8.06 -31.71
N LYS A 134 -22.67 -6.93 -32.13
CA LYS A 134 -21.23 -6.63 -32.25
C LYS A 134 -20.90 -5.40 -31.38
N THR A 135 -19.79 -5.45 -30.63
CA THR A 135 -18.91 -4.32 -30.19
C THR A 135 -19.53 -3.23 -29.29
N ARG A 136 -18.90 -2.65 -28.25
CA ARG A 136 -17.50 -2.20 -28.04
C ARG A 136 -17.39 -1.61 -26.60
N LYS A 137 -16.21 -1.76 -25.97
CA LYS A 137 -15.46 -0.81 -25.08
C LYS A 137 -16.18 -0.22 -23.83
N ARG A 138 -15.56 0.06 -22.68
CA ARG A 138 -14.19 -0.02 -22.12
C ARG A 138 -14.30 0.30 -20.62
N GLU A 139 -13.34 -0.20 -19.84
CA GLU A 139 -12.61 0.44 -18.72
C GLU A 139 -13.31 1.50 -17.86
N SER A 140 -13.13 1.37 -16.54
CA SER A 140 -12.32 2.27 -15.70
C SER A 140 -12.94 2.41 -14.31
N GLU A 141 -12.35 1.85 -13.25
CA GLU A 141 -11.19 2.32 -12.48
C GLU A 141 -11.60 3.25 -11.30
N LYS A 142 -10.84 3.06 -10.21
CA LYS A 142 -10.48 4.04 -9.18
C LYS A 142 -11.48 4.41 -8.10
N GLY A 143 -10.91 4.43 -6.90
CA GLY A 143 -11.29 5.38 -5.86
C GLY A 143 -11.17 4.79 -4.47
N THR A 144 -9.96 4.52 -3.98
CA THR A 144 -9.27 5.39 -3.00
C THR A 144 -10.07 5.67 -1.74
N GLY A 145 -9.49 5.39 -0.58
CA GLY A 145 -9.94 6.06 0.64
C GLY A 145 -9.56 5.36 1.92
N LYS A 146 -8.25 5.39 2.22
CA LYS A 146 -7.65 5.12 3.54
C LYS A 146 -8.61 5.47 4.66
N ASN A 147 -8.87 4.57 5.62
CA ASN A 147 -9.46 4.99 6.89
C ASN A 147 -9.19 4.09 8.10
N TYR A 148 -8.51 4.72 9.06
CA TYR A 148 -8.90 4.86 10.47
C TYR A 148 -8.93 3.64 11.41
N ARG A 149 -9.12 2.41 10.92
CA ARG A 149 -9.23 1.21 11.79
C ARG A 149 -7.90 0.71 12.35
N VAL A 150 -6.79 1.06 11.69
CA VAL A 150 -5.43 0.72 12.13
C VAL A 150 -5.09 1.36 13.48
N SER A 151 -5.69 2.51 13.80
CA SER A 151 -5.50 3.16 15.11
C SER A 151 -6.29 2.48 16.23
N LEU A 152 -7.49 1.94 15.93
CA LEU A 152 -8.32 1.23 16.93
C LEU A 152 -7.77 -0.15 17.30
N LEU A 153 -7.17 -0.86 16.33
CA LEU A 153 -6.56 -2.17 16.57
C LEU A 153 -5.28 -2.10 17.41
N LYS A 154 -4.55 -0.97 17.39
CA LYS A 154 -3.38 -0.75 18.25
C LYS A 154 -3.74 -0.68 19.74
N TYR A 155 -4.88 -0.09 20.08
CA TYR A 155 -5.38 -0.02 21.46
C TYR A 155 -6.06 -1.33 21.93
N ALA A 156 -6.63 -2.10 21.00
CA ALA A 156 -7.22 -3.41 21.32
C ALA A 156 -6.15 -4.47 21.60
N LEU A 157 -5.00 -4.42 20.90
CA LEU A 157 -3.87 -5.31 21.15
C LEU A 157 -3.23 -5.07 22.53
N SER A 158 -3.18 -3.82 23.00
CA SER A 158 -2.65 -3.46 24.32
C SER A 158 -3.57 -3.88 25.47
N PHE A 159 -4.88 -3.95 25.22
CA PHE A 159 -5.86 -4.48 26.17
C PHE A 159 -5.77 -6.00 26.35
N VAL A 160 -5.57 -6.74 25.25
CA VAL A 160 -5.43 -8.21 25.30
C VAL A 160 -4.10 -8.63 25.95
N ALA A 161 -3.02 -7.88 25.70
CA ALA A 161 -1.75 -8.10 26.39
C ALA A 161 -1.85 -7.90 27.92
N GLY A 162 -2.60 -6.89 28.38
CA GLY A 162 -2.86 -6.66 29.81
C GLY A 162 -3.73 -7.75 30.46
N ALA A 163 -4.71 -8.30 29.72
CA ALA A 163 -5.57 -9.38 30.20
C ALA A 163 -4.82 -10.72 30.36
N VAL A 164 -3.89 -11.01 29.46
CA VAL A 164 -3.02 -12.21 29.56
C VAL A 164 -2.08 -12.10 30.77
N LEU A 165 -1.56 -10.90 31.07
CA LEU A 165 -0.69 -10.68 32.24
C LEU A 165 -1.44 -10.83 33.58
N MET A 166 -2.70 -10.39 33.63
CA MET A 166 -3.61 -10.60 34.77
C MET A 166 -4.01 -12.07 34.97
N PHE A 167 -4.14 -12.84 33.88
CA PHE A 167 -4.44 -14.26 33.93
C PHE A 167 -3.25 -15.07 34.47
N ILE A 168 -2.04 -14.70 34.09
CA ILE A 168 -0.80 -15.32 34.60
C ILE A 168 -0.62 -15.07 36.11
N LEU A 169 -0.91 -13.85 36.59
CA LEU A 169 -0.89 -13.52 38.02
C LEU A 169 -1.93 -14.31 38.83
N ASN A 170 -3.13 -14.54 38.27
CA ASN A 170 -4.16 -15.38 38.91
C ASN A 170 -3.79 -16.86 38.95
N MET A 171 -3.12 -17.36 37.91
CA MET A 171 -2.64 -18.74 37.89
C MET A 171 -1.55 -18.99 38.94
N ALA A 172 -0.68 -18.01 39.19
CA ALA A 172 0.34 -18.09 40.25
C ALA A 172 -0.27 -18.14 41.66
N PHE A 173 -1.44 -17.54 41.88
CA PHE A 173 -2.18 -17.59 43.16
C PHE A 173 -3.02 -18.87 43.34
N MET A 174 -3.39 -19.57 42.26
CA MET A 174 -4.15 -20.84 42.33
C MET A 174 -3.29 -22.09 42.55
N GLN A 175 -1.96 -21.99 42.48
CA GLN A 175 -1.04 -23.10 42.76
C GLN A 175 -0.62 -23.18 44.25
N GLY A 176 -1.50 -22.75 45.17
CA GLY A 176 -1.47 -23.13 46.58
C GLY A 176 -2.24 -24.44 46.77
N SER A 177 -1.60 -25.58 46.52
CA SER A 177 -2.23 -26.89 46.68
C SER A 177 -2.39 -27.28 48.15
N ASN A 178 -3.55 -27.86 48.48
CA ASN A 178 -3.74 -28.69 49.67
C ASN A 178 -2.71 -29.81 49.69
N ALA A 179 -1.59 -29.60 50.37
CA ALA A 179 -0.63 -30.62 50.75
C ALA A 179 -0.70 -30.75 52.28
N SER A 180 -0.89 -31.98 52.77
CA SER A 180 -0.73 -32.31 54.18
C SER A 180 0.62 -31.80 54.68
N LEU A 181 0.65 -31.12 55.83
CA LEU A 181 1.87 -30.63 56.48
C LEU A 181 2.85 -31.79 56.77
N PRO A 182 4.05 -31.83 56.18
CA PRO A 182 5.17 -32.63 56.68
C PRO A 182 5.89 -31.85 57.78
N ASP A 183 6.44 -32.54 58.77
CA ASP A 183 7.17 -31.98 59.91
C ASP A 183 8.20 -30.88 59.52
N PRO A 184 8.35 -29.81 60.32
CA PRO A 184 9.17 -28.66 59.98
C PRO A 184 10.63 -28.93 60.37
N ASP A 185 11.53 -28.99 59.38
CA ASP A 185 12.87 -28.36 59.45
C ASP A 185 13.83 -28.69 58.29
N THR A 186 13.45 -29.47 57.27
CA THR A 186 14.42 -29.81 56.19
C THR A 186 13.88 -29.77 54.75
N SER A 187 12.57 -29.69 54.55
CA SER A 187 11.92 -29.73 53.23
C SER A 187 11.67 -28.34 52.60
N SER A 188 11.72 -27.29 53.40
CA SER A 188 11.35 -25.92 52.99
C SER A 188 12.45 -25.21 52.20
N GLU A 189 13.73 -25.41 52.56
CA GLU A 189 14.87 -24.79 51.87
C GLU A 189 15.03 -25.32 50.44
N GLU A 190 14.82 -26.62 50.21
CA GLU A 190 14.93 -27.25 48.90
C GLU A 190 13.84 -26.75 47.93
N ILE A 191 12.61 -26.56 48.43
CA ILE A 191 11.50 -25.98 47.65
C ILE A 191 11.81 -24.53 47.27
N ILE A 192 12.31 -23.73 48.23
CA ILE A 192 12.71 -22.33 47.98
C ILE A 192 13.84 -22.28 46.94
N ARG A 193 14.82 -23.17 47.02
CA ARG A 193 15.92 -23.27 46.06
C ARG A 193 15.43 -23.62 44.65
N GLN A 194 14.54 -24.60 44.52
CA GLN A 194 13.95 -24.98 43.23
C GLN A 194 13.09 -23.87 42.62
N LEU A 195 12.36 -23.14 43.47
CA LEU A 195 11.57 -21.99 43.03
C LEU A 195 12.46 -20.86 42.53
N ASN A 196 13.55 -20.55 43.26
CA ASN A 196 14.53 -19.55 42.87
C ASN A 196 15.25 -19.92 41.56
N GLU A 197 15.56 -21.20 41.33
CA GLU A 197 16.10 -21.66 40.04
C GLU A 197 15.10 -21.48 38.89
N LYS A 198 13.82 -21.81 39.10
CA LYS A 198 12.77 -21.61 38.09
C LYS A 198 12.59 -20.14 37.74
N ILE A 199 12.56 -19.27 38.75
CA ILE A 199 12.48 -17.80 38.57
C ILE A 199 13.67 -17.32 37.74
N LYS A 200 14.89 -17.72 38.12
CA LYS A 200 16.12 -17.34 37.41
C LYS A 200 16.13 -17.84 35.96
N ASN A 201 15.58 -19.02 35.70
CA ASN A 201 15.47 -19.56 34.34
C ASN A 201 14.40 -18.84 33.50
N GLN A 202 13.27 -18.48 34.10
CA GLN A 202 12.26 -17.64 33.44
C GLN A 202 12.77 -16.23 33.14
N GLU A 203 13.54 -15.65 34.06
CA GLU A 203 14.14 -14.32 33.88
C GLU A 203 15.15 -14.31 32.73
N ARG A 204 15.98 -15.35 32.61
CA ARG A 204 16.87 -15.53 31.45
C ARG A 204 16.10 -15.71 30.15
N ALA A 205 15.02 -16.50 30.16
CA ALA A 205 14.20 -16.71 28.97
C ALA A 205 13.50 -15.42 28.52
N TYR A 206 13.00 -14.62 29.48
CA TYR A 206 12.41 -13.30 29.21
C TYR A 206 13.43 -12.32 28.63
N ASN A 207 14.61 -12.22 29.24
CA ASN A 207 15.67 -11.32 28.76
C ASN A 207 16.13 -11.69 27.35
N LYS A 208 16.32 -12.99 27.08
CA LYS A 208 16.67 -13.48 25.74
C LYS A 208 15.58 -13.17 24.70
N LEU A 209 14.31 -13.42 25.04
CA LEU A 209 13.19 -13.12 24.15
C LEU A 209 13.09 -11.61 23.84
N SER A 210 13.38 -10.76 24.83
CA SER A 210 13.39 -9.30 24.67
C SER A 210 14.52 -8.82 23.74
N GLU A 211 15.72 -9.40 23.88
CA GLU A 211 16.85 -9.14 22.98
C GLU A 211 16.56 -9.61 21.54
N ASP A 212 16.02 -10.82 21.38
CA ASP A 212 15.63 -11.37 20.08
C ASP A 212 14.57 -10.48 19.38
N TYR A 213 13.61 -9.95 20.14
CA TYR A 213 12.59 -9.04 19.61
C TYR A 213 13.19 -7.72 19.11
N ARG A 214 14.11 -7.11 19.89
CA ARG A 214 14.81 -5.88 19.48
C ARG A 214 15.64 -6.08 18.21
N ALA A 215 16.37 -7.19 18.12
CA ALA A 215 17.17 -7.52 16.95
C ALA A 215 16.32 -7.76 15.70
N LEU A 216 15.14 -8.39 15.86
CA LEU A 216 14.21 -8.62 14.76
C LEU A 216 13.59 -7.30 14.25
N GLU A 217 13.25 -6.39 15.15
CA GLU A 217 12.67 -5.08 14.80
C GLU A 217 13.68 -4.19 14.05
N GLU A 218 14.93 -4.15 14.52
CA GLU A 218 16.02 -3.43 13.84
C GLU A 218 16.29 -3.99 12.43
N ASN A 219 16.27 -5.31 12.27
CA ASN A 219 16.42 -5.96 10.97
C ASN A 219 15.24 -5.68 10.04
N PHE A 220 14.02 -5.62 10.57
CA PHE A 220 12.81 -5.29 9.80
C PHE A 220 12.85 -3.85 9.28
N GLU A 221 13.28 -2.88 10.10
CA GLU A 221 13.48 -1.49 9.67
C GLU A 221 14.52 -1.39 8.56
N LYS A 222 15.68 -2.03 8.72
CA LYS A 222 16.75 -2.03 7.69
C LYS A 222 16.28 -2.60 6.36
N VAL A 223 15.58 -3.74 6.38
CA VAL A 223 15.03 -4.36 5.17
C VAL A 223 13.95 -3.47 4.53
N SER A 224 13.12 -2.81 5.34
CA SER A 224 12.07 -1.91 4.84
C SER A 224 12.64 -0.65 4.20
N GLN A 225 13.67 -0.04 4.81
CA GLN A 225 14.40 1.10 4.24
C GLN A 225 15.07 0.75 2.91
N ASN A 226 15.66 -0.45 2.82
CA ASN A 226 16.26 -0.94 1.57
C ASN A 226 15.20 -1.12 0.46
N LEU A 227 14.02 -1.67 0.80
CA LEU A 227 12.93 -1.84 -0.17
C LEU A 227 12.42 -0.49 -0.70
N GLU A 228 12.28 0.50 0.18
CA GLU A 228 11.83 1.85 -0.18
C GLU A 228 12.85 2.55 -1.09
N TYR A 229 14.15 2.46 -0.76
CA TYR A 229 15.24 2.94 -1.60
C TYR A 229 15.13 2.38 -3.03
N TYR A 230 15.11 1.05 -3.20
CA TYR A 230 15.04 0.42 -4.52
C TYR A 230 13.78 0.79 -5.31
N LYS A 231 12.63 0.84 -4.63
CA LYS A 231 11.36 1.26 -5.25
C LYS A 231 11.47 2.67 -5.85
N PHE A 232 12.07 3.60 -5.12
CA PHE A 232 12.22 4.97 -5.58
C PHE A 232 13.34 5.10 -6.63
N SER A 233 14.40 4.30 -6.55
CA SER A 233 15.42 4.24 -7.61
C SER A 233 14.84 3.82 -8.97
N VAL A 234 13.92 2.84 -8.99
CA VAL A 234 13.22 2.44 -10.22
C VAL A 234 12.34 3.58 -10.76
N LYS A 235 11.69 4.34 -9.88
CA LYS A 235 10.84 5.47 -10.28
C LYS A 235 11.61 6.61 -10.95
N LEU A 236 12.91 6.74 -10.73
CA LEU A 236 13.72 7.73 -11.44
C LEU A 236 13.68 7.51 -12.96
N TYR A 237 13.59 6.26 -13.42
CA TYR A 237 13.43 5.95 -14.85
C TYR A 237 12.04 6.33 -15.38
N GLU A 238 10.99 6.16 -14.58
CA GLU A 238 9.63 6.58 -14.93
C GLU A 238 9.54 8.11 -15.06
N ILE A 239 10.18 8.85 -14.15
CA ILE A 239 10.26 10.32 -14.20
C ILE A 239 10.97 10.79 -15.48
N GLU A 240 12.04 10.10 -15.89
CA GLU A 240 12.77 10.40 -17.11
C GLU A 240 11.90 10.19 -18.37
N ASP A 241 11.18 9.07 -18.45
CA ASP A 241 10.23 8.79 -19.54
C ASP A 241 9.08 9.81 -19.59
N LEU A 242 8.53 10.20 -18.44
CA LEU A 242 7.52 11.25 -18.35
C LEU A 242 8.07 12.60 -18.84
N TYR A 243 9.31 12.92 -18.47
CA TYR A 243 9.97 14.15 -18.92
C TYR A 243 10.15 14.16 -20.45
N ASP A 244 10.60 13.04 -21.03
CA ASP A 244 10.78 12.90 -22.49
C ASP A 244 9.46 13.02 -23.26
N LYS A 245 8.36 12.52 -22.68
CA LYS A 245 6.99 12.67 -23.19
C LYS A 245 6.40 14.07 -22.96
N ARG A 246 7.15 14.97 -22.31
CA ARG A 246 6.73 16.33 -21.91
C ARG A 246 5.58 16.34 -20.89
N GLU A 247 5.41 15.24 -20.16
CA GLU A 247 4.48 15.10 -19.04
C GLU A 247 5.15 15.61 -17.76
N TYR A 248 5.45 16.91 -17.72
CA TYR A 248 6.28 17.51 -16.66
C TYR A 248 5.61 17.53 -15.28
N GLU A 249 4.30 17.71 -15.21
CA GLU A 249 3.56 17.79 -13.95
C GLU A 249 3.59 16.48 -13.15
N PRO A 250 3.21 15.30 -13.70
CA PRO A 250 3.32 14.05 -12.97
C PRO A 250 4.78 13.71 -12.61
N ALA A 251 5.74 14.04 -13.48
CA ALA A 251 7.16 13.87 -13.21
C ALA A 251 7.61 14.69 -11.97
N ALA A 252 7.20 15.96 -11.89
CA ALA A 252 7.51 16.82 -10.75
C ALA A 252 6.81 16.37 -9.45
N ASP A 253 5.56 15.91 -9.53
CA ASP A 253 4.84 15.37 -8.37
C ASP A 253 5.56 14.15 -7.77
N MET A 254 6.10 13.27 -8.62
CA MET A 254 6.90 12.13 -8.16
C MET A 254 8.22 12.57 -7.53
N LEU A 255 8.92 13.53 -8.13
CA LEU A 255 10.18 14.06 -7.59
C LEU A 255 10.01 14.71 -6.20
N ILE A 256 8.92 15.45 -5.98
CA ILE A 256 8.60 16.01 -4.66
C ILE A 256 8.42 14.90 -3.63
N LEU A 257 7.65 13.86 -3.96
CA LEU A 257 7.42 12.72 -3.06
C LEU A 257 8.73 12.02 -2.67
N MET A 258 9.71 12.05 -3.55
CA MET A 258 10.99 11.36 -3.41
C MET A 258 12.06 12.18 -2.66
N LYS A 259 11.80 13.45 -2.34
CA LYS A 259 12.78 14.34 -1.67
C LYS A 259 13.24 13.84 -0.30
N THR A 260 12.43 13.04 0.38
CA THR A 260 12.77 12.47 1.70
C THR A 260 13.65 11.24 1.63
N VAL A 261 13.89 10.70 0.43
CA VAL A 261 14.73 9.51 0.22
C VAL A 261 16.19 9.94 0.19
N ASP A 262 17.01 9.35 1.06
CA ASP A 262 18.47 9.56 1.05
C ASP A 262 19.13 8.74 -0.07
N PHE A 263 18.97 9.21 -1.31
CA PHE A 263 19.67 8.62 -2.45
C PHE A 263 21.18 8.73 -2.29
N LYS A 264 21.91 7.70 -2.73
CA LYS A 264 23.39 7.65 -2.67
C LYS A 264 23.94 7.36 -4.05
N GLY A 265 25.22 7.68 -4.25
CA GLY A 265 25.94 7.36 -5.49
C GLY A 265 25.26 7.91 -6.75
N GLU A 266 25.13 7.05 -7.76
CA GLU A 266 24.59 7.39 -9.08
C GLU A 266 23.12 7.78 -9.05
N GLU A 267 22.32 7.15 -8.17
CA GLU A 267 20.89 7.46 -8.06
C GLU A 267 20.67 8.88 -7.53
N LYS A 268 21.53 9.34 -6.62
CA LYS A 268 21.48 10.71 -6.12
C LYS A 268 21.76 11.71 -7.24
N GLU A 269 22.85 11.49 -7.97
CA GLU A 269 23.22 12.36 -9.09
C GLU A 269 22.11 12.41 -10.14
N ARG A 270 21.46 11.26 -10.41
CA ARG A 270 20.32 11.21 -11.33
C ARG A 270 19.12 11.98 -10.79
N PHE A 271 18.75 11.77 -9.53
CA PHE A 271 17.64 12.49 -8.89
C PHE A 271 17.87 13.99 -8.96
N ASP A 272 19.06 14.46 -8.59
CA ASP A 272 19.41 15.89 -8.60
C ASP A 272 19.30 16.48 -10.01
N LYS A 273 19.84 15.79 -11.03
CA LYS A 273 19.73 16.22 -12.44
C LYS A 273 18.29 16.25 -12.94
N LEU A 274 17.48 15.26 -12.59
CA LEU A 274 16.05 15.24 -12.95
C LEU A 274 15.32 16.39 -12.25
N TYR A 275 15.62 16.65 -10.98
CA TYR A 275 15.03 17.74 -10.23
C TYR A 275 15.34 19.10 -10.87
N GLU A 276 16.60 19.36 -11.24
CA GLU A 276 17.00 20.60 -11.89
C GLU A 276 16.32 20.83 -13.25
N LYS A 277 16.04 19.77 -14.01
CA LYS A 277 15.42 19.85 -15.35
C LYS A 277 13.89 19.89 -15.28
N VAL A 278 13.29 18.97 -14.54
CA VAL A 278 11.84 18.73 -14.52
C VAL A 278 11.13 19.85 -13.77
N MET A 279 11.64 20.27 -12.61
CA MET A 279 10.92 21.19 -11.72
C MET A 279 10.64 22.56 -12.37
N PRO A 280 11.61 23.22 -13.05
CA PRO A 280 11.33 24.45 -13.78
C PRO A 280 10.39 24.25 -14.98
N ALA A 281 10.50 23.13 -15.70
CA ALA A 281 9.62 22.82 -16.83
C ALA A 281 8.17 22.61 -16.37
N ALA A 282 7.98 21.88 -15.28
CA ALA A 282 6.68 21.64 -14.66
C ALA A 282 6.05 22.94 -14.13
N ALA A 283 6.83 23.79 -13.46
CA ALA A 283 6.37 25.09 -12.98
C ALA A 283 5.82 25.96 -14.13
N ASN A 284 6.55 26.04 -15.26
CA ASN A 284 6.07 26.75 -16.44
C ASN A 284 4.80 26.12 -17.02
N LYS A 285 4.77 24.79 -17.13
CA LYS A 285 3.64 24.04 -17.69
C LYS A 285 2.35 24.28 -16.90
N VAL A 286 2.37 24.12 -15.59
CA VAL A 286 1.18 24.33 -14.75
C VAL A 286 0.80 25.80 -14.62
N TYR A 287 1.77 26.71 -14.73
CA TYR A 287 1.49 28.15 -14.86
C TYR A 287 0.67 28.44 -16.12
N GLU A 288 1.15 28.01 -17.30
CA GLU A 288 0.45 28.21 -18.57
C GLU A 288 -0.96 27.60 -18.56
N GLU A 289 -1.08 26.36 -18.09
CA GLU A 289 -2.39 25.69 -17.97
C GLU A 289 -3.32 26.42 -17.00
N GLY A 290 -2.80 26.87 -15.86
CA GLY A 290 -3.53 27.66 -14.88
C GLY A 290 -4.09 28.95 -15.48
N LEU A 291 -3.30 29.66 -16.30
CA LEU A 291 -3.76 30.87 -17.00
C LEU A 291 -4.85 30.59 -18.02
N VAL A 292 -4.72 29.50 -18.80
CA VAL A 292 -5.76 29.09 -19.77
C VAL A 292 -7.05 28.73 -19.04
N LEU A 293 -6.96 28.01 -17.93
CA LEU A 293 -8.11 27.65 -17.11
C LEU A 293 -8.80 28.89 -16.52
N ALA A 294 -8.02 29.83 -15.99
CA ALA A 294 -8.53 31.06 -15.37
C ALA A 294 -9.18 32.02 -16.37
N ASN A 295 -8.58 32.20 -17.55
CA ASN A 295 -8.98 33.27 -18.47
C ASN A 295 -9.86 32.79 -19.63
N THR A 296 -9.59 31.61 -20.17
CA THR A 296 -10.27 31.10 -21.37
C THR A 296 -11.40 30.17 -20.99
N LYS A 297 -11.11 29.17 -20.14
CA LYS A 297 -12.10 28.14 -19.78
C LYS A 297 -13.00 28.53 -18.61
N ARG A 298 -12.61 29.55 -17.83
CA ARG A 298 -13.30 30.00 -16.60
C ARG A 298 -13.50 28.88 -15.58
N GLN A 299 -12.58 27.92 -15.55
CA GLN A 299 -12.55 26.80 -14.61
C GLN A 299 -11.66 27.20 -13.43
N TYR A 300 -12.20 28.02 -12.53
CA TYR A 300 -11.41 28.72 -11.52
C TYR A 300 -10.82 27.78 -10.45
N GLU A 301 -11.55 26.74 -10.05
CA GLU A 301 -11.08 25.76 -9.05
C GLU A 301 -9.87 24.98 -9.57
N GLU A 302 -9.95 24.51 -10.83
CA GLU A 302 -8.83 23.81 -11.47
C GLU A 302 -7.65 24.75 -11.74
N ALA A 303 -7.92 26.01 -12.10
CA ALA A 303 -6.89 27.02 -12.23
C ALA A 303 -6.12 27.22 -10.92
N ILE A 304 -6.83 27.31 -9.79
CA ILE A 304 -6.21 27.45 -8.46
C ILE A 304 -5.31 26.24 -8.15
N LYS A 305 -5.77 25.02 -8.43
CA LYS A 305 -4.96 23.80 -8.23
C LYS A 305 -3.65 23.86 -9.03
N LYS A 306 -3.72 24.24 -10.31
CA LYS A 306 -2.53 24.36 -11.17
C LYS A 306 -1.60 25.48 -10.73
N LEU A 307 -2.13 26.66 -10.43
CA LEU A 307 -1.35 27.82 -10.03
C LEU A 307 -0.65 27.63 -8.68
N ASN A 308 -1.28 26.95 -7.72
CA ASN A 308 -0.64 26.64 -6.43
C ASN A 308 0.54 25.68 -6.57
N LYS A 309 0.48 24.75 -7.54
CA LYS A 309 1.62 23.86 -7.84
C LYS A 309 2.86 24.61 -8.32
N VAL A 310 2.72 25.80 -8.90
CA VAL A 310 3.87 26.59 -9.38
C VAL A 310 4.88 26.84 -8.26
N GLN A 311 4.41 27.32 -7.10
CA GLN A 311 5.29 27.59 -5.96
C GLN A 311 5.86 26.31 -5.35
N MET A 312 5.11 25.21 -5.40
CA MET A 312 5.60 23.89 -4.94
C MET A 312 6.74 23.38 -5.84
N TYR A 313 6.66 23.65 -7.14
CA TYR A 313 7.69 23.21 -8.08
C TYR A 313 8.90 24.13 -8.12
N LYS A 314 8.69 25.44 -8.01
CA LYS A 314 9.76 26.43 -8.00
C LYS A 314 9.38 27.62 -7.14
N GLU A 315 10.06 27.74 -6.00
CA GLU A 315 9.85 28.85 -5.06
C GLU A 315 10.17 30.20 -5.75
N ASP A 316 11.35 30.31 -6.37
CA ASP A 316 11.77 31.50 -7.11
C ASP A 316 11.31 31.48 -8.58
N PHE A 317 10.01 31.32 -8.80
CA PHE A 317 9.45 31.34 -10.16
C PHE A 317 9.36 32.78 -10.69
N ARG A 318 9.88 33.01 -11.91
CA ARG A 318 9.99 34.34 -12.53
C ARG A 318 8.67 35.11 -12.61
N HIS A 319 7.56 34.40 -12.79
CA HIS A 319 6.22 35.00 -12.97
C HIS A 319 5.32 34.79 -11.75
N MET A 320 5.91 34.67 -10.55
CA MET A 320 5.13 34.46 -9.32
C MET A 320 4.17 35.62 -9.04
N ASP A 321 4.51 36.82 -9.46
CA ASP A 321 3.63 37.99 -9.39
C ASP A 321 2.35 37.80 -10.24
N ALA A 322 2.47 37.28 -11.45
CA ALA A 322 1.34 36.90 -12.29
C ALA A 322 0.52 35.78 -11.64
N VAL A 323 1.19 34.74 -11.12
CA VAL A 323 0.54 33.61 -10.43
C VAL A 323 -0.35 34.11 -9.30
N LEU A 324 0.18 34.97 -8.42
CA LEU A 324 -0.58 35.54 -7.30
C LEU A 324 -1.76 36.39 -7.79
N TYR A 325 -1.57 37.21 -8.83
CA TYR A 325 -2.67 37.99 -9.38
C TYR A 325 -3.80 37.10 -9.91
N TYR A 326 -3.47 36.06 -10.69
CA TYR A 326 -4.48 35.16 -11.25
C TYR A 326 -5.12 34.25 -10.20
N LEU A 327 -4.38 33.84 -9.16
CA LEU A 327 -4.97 33.17 -7.99
C LEU A 327 -6.01 34.06 -7.30
N GLY A 328 -5.66 35.31 -7.00
CA GLY A 328 -6.59 36.27 -6.42
C GLY A 328 -7.84 36.47 -7.29
N LYS A 329 -7.65 36.55 -8.61
CA LYS A 329 -8.75 36.65 -9.58
C LYS A 329 -9.65 35.42 -9.53
N CYS A 330 -9.09 34.21 -9.51
CA CYS A 330 -9.85 32.98 -9.42
C CYS A 330 -10.66 32.90 -8.10
N TYR A 331 -10.04 33.23 -6.97
CA TYR A 331 -10.75 33.28 -5.68
C TYR A 331 -11.91 34.27 -5.70
N GLN A 332 -11.70 35.48 -6.26
CA GLN A 332 -12.75 36.48 -6.41
C GLN A 332 -13.91 35.97 -7.28
N GLN A 333 -13.63 35.27 -8.39
CA GLN A 333 -14.67 34.70 -9.25
C GLN A 333 -15.47 33.56 -8.58
N LEU A 334 -14.88 32.92 -7.58
CA LEU A 334 -15.55 31.92 -6.73
C LEU A 334 -16.23 32.53 -5.50
N ASN A 335 -16.32 33.86 -5.41
CA ASN A 335 -16.83 34.61 -4.25
C ASN A 335 -16.07 34.35 -2.94
N ASP A 336 -14.83 33.88 -3.03
CA ASP A 336 -13.93 33.73 -1.88
C ASP A 336 -13.16 35.05 -1.66
N SER A 337 -13.89 36.06 -1.20
CA SER A 337 -13.35 37.41 -0.99
C SER A 337 -12.18 37.43 -0.02
N ARG A 338 -12.18 36.54 1.00
CA ARG A 338 -11.13 36.47 2.01
C ARG A 338 -9.81 36.03 1.39
N ASN A 339 -9.79 34.91 0.66
CA ASN A 339 -8.57 34.42 0.04
C ASN A 339 -8.14 35.30 -1.14
N ALA A 340 -9.08 35.90 -1.87
CA ALA A 340 -8.78 36.87 -2.90
C ALA A 340 -8.01 38.08 -2.34
N LEU A 341 -8.53 38.71 -1.28
CA LEU A 341 -7.89 39.84 -0.62
C LEU A 341 -6.50 39.49 -0.11
N ALA A 342 -6.38 38.37 0.62
CA ALA A 342 -5.10 37.92 1.16
C ALA A 342 -4.06 37.69 0.04
N THR A 343 -4.47 37.12 -1.08
CA THR A 343 -3.58 36.85 -2.22
C THR A 343 -3.13 38.13 -2.92
N TYR A 344 -4.04 39.09 -3.13
CA TYR A 344 -3.69 40.38 -3.71
C TYR A 344 -2.79 41.21 -2.79
N GLN A 345 -2.99 41.15 -1.47
CA GLN A 345 -2.10 41.79 -0.49
C GLN A 345 -0.71 41.16 -0.52
N LYS A 346 -0.62 39.82 -0.53
CA LYS A 346 0.64 39.09 -0.69
C LYS A 346 1.40 39.51 -1.95
N LEU A 347 0.70 39.67 -3.08
CA LEU A 347 1.29 40.20 -4.31
C LEU A 347 1.88 41.60 -4.11
N MET A 348 1.16 42.48 -3.40
CA MET A 348 1.61 43.85 -3.13
C MET A 348 2.83 43.93 -2.21
N GLU A 349 2.89 43.05 -1.22
CA GLU A 349 3.98 43.00 -0.25
C GLU A 349 5.24 42.37 -0.86
N GLN A 350 5.10 41.25 -1.58
CA GLN A 350 6.23 40.48 -2.08
C GLN A 350 6.76 40.99 -3.43
N TYR A 351 5.90 41.60 -4.27
CA TYR A 351 6.26 42.05 -5.62
C TYR A 351 5.81 43.49 -5.91
N PRO A 352 6.25 44.49 -5.12
CA PRO A 352 5.74 45.86 -5.19
C PRO A 352 6.00 46.57 -6.54
N GLN A 353 6.95 46.08 -7.34
CA GLN A 353 7.27 46.61 -8.68
C GLN A 353 6.53 45.89 -9.81
N SER A 354 5.65 44.93 -9.50
CA SER A 354 4.92 44.18 -10.52
C SER A 354 3.91 45.06 -11.26
N SER A 355 3.76 44.82 -12.57
CA SER A 355 2.74 45.46 -13.39
C SER A 355 1.30 45.11 -12.96
N TYR A 356 1.13 44.01 -12.20
CA TYR A 356 -0.16 43.57 -11.67
C TYR A 356 -0.65 44.36 -10.45
N ILE A 357 0.22 45.15 -9.81
CA ILE A 357 -0.12 45.92 -8.60
C ILE A 357 -1.28 46.89 -8.84
N LYS A 358 -1.30 47.57 -9.98
CA LYS A 358 -2.38 48.49 -10.34
C LYS A 358 -3.73 47.77 -10.39
N TRP A 359 -3.75 46.58 -10.97
CA TRP A 359 -4.96 45.76 -11.08
C TRP A 359 -5.38 45.18 -9.73
N ALA A 360 -4.43 44.68 -8.95
CA ALA A 360 -4.69 44.15 -7.61
C ALA A 360 -5.35 45.19 -6.70
N LYS A 361 -4.88 46.45 -6.73
CA LYS A 361 -5.50 47.56 -5.98
C LYS A 361 -6.97 47.79 -6.36
N ILE A 362 -7.28 47.75 -7.66
CA ILE A 362 -8.67 47.87 -8.15
C ILE A 362 -9.52 46.71 -7.63
N ARG A 363 -9.01 45.48 -7.71
CA ARG A 363 -9.74 44.29 -7.22
C ARG A 363 -9.97 44.29 -5.72
N ILE A 364 -8.98 44.72 -4.94
CA ILE A 364 -9.13 44.90 -3.48
C ILE A 364 -10.24 45.92 -3.21
N TYR A 365 -10.21 47.08 -3.88
CA TYR A 365 -11.25 48.09 -3.71
C TYR A 365 -12.64 47.51 -3.99
N GLU A 366 -12.83 46.86 -5.15
CA GLU A 366 -14.09 46.19 -5.51
C GLU A 366 -14.59 45.23 -4.40
N LEU A 367 -13.70 44.39 -3.87
CA LEU A 367 -14.02 43.41 -2.82
C LEU A 367 -14.41 44.05 -1.48
N THR A 368 -13.87 45.24 -1.17
CA THR A 368 -14.15 45.96 0.09
C THR A 368 -15.38 46.85 0.04
N GLN A 369 -15.94 47.10 -1.15
CA GLN A 369 -17.16 47.91 -1.33
C GLN A 369 -18.45 47.06 -1.35
N ILE A 370 -18.32 45.73 -1.38
CA ILE A 370 -19.45 44.81 -1.30
C ILE A 370 -19.76 44.61 0.20
N PRO A 371 -20.96 44.99 0.67
CA PRO A 371 -21.33 44.94 2.09
C PRO A 371 -21.37 43.53 2.68
#